data_AF-A0A1H1M1S0-F1
#
_entry.id   AF-A0A1H1M1S0-F1
#
_cell.length_a   1.000
_cell.length_b   1.000
_cell.length_c   1.000
_cell.angle_alpha   90.00
_cell.angle_beta   90.00
_cell.angle_gamma   90.00
#
_symmetry.space_group_name_H-M   'P 1'
#
loop_
_entity.id
_entity.type
_entity.pdbx_description
1 polymer ?
#
loop_
_entity_poly.entity_id
_entity_poly.type
_entity_poly.pdbx_seq_one_letter_code
_entity_poly.pdbx_strand_id
1 'polypeptide(L)'
;MKTVKLFLLIFIIGCNTTTNNNDVESDQSEKIVIDAANIVHKDSLVLNGNEGNWYYKNKLYNGFAVKYYSNDSLKEKTGFFNGKKQGVYKVWFENGVLKLETHYNQNVLVDSYKAWWMNGVLALESTYKNGEKQGVERQWFPDGSLSKERNLLNGKENGLQRAWLQNGKIYVNYEAKNGRTFGMSRATLCYQLKNEKVEENKTK
;
A
#
# COMPACT_ATOMS: atom_id res chain seq x y z
N MET A 1 -69.59 20.82 -56.85
CA MET A 1 -68.29 21.43 -57.24
C MET A 1 -67.75 22.24 -56.07
N LYS A 2 -66.74 21.71 -55.38
CA LYS A 2 -65.59 22.45 -54.81
C LYS A 2 -64.67 21.41 -54.21
N THR A 3 -63.47 21.40 -54.76
CA THR A 3 -62.37 20.45 -54.58
C THR A 3 -61.74 20.63 -53.20
N VAL A 4 -61.66 19.54 -52.43
CA VAL A 4 -60.95 19.48 -51.15
C VAL A 4 -59.47 19.27 -51.43
N LYS A 5 -58.65 20.15 -50.86
CA LYS A 5 -57.20 20.16 -50.97
C LYS A 5 -56.57 19.00 -50.21
N LEU A 6 -55.69 18.31 -50.91
CA LEU A 6 -54.69 17.37 -50.42
C LEU A 6 -53.77 18.08 -49.40
N PHE A 7 -53.81 17.65 -48.13
CA PHE A 7 -52.85 18.06 -47.11
C PHE A 7 -51.95 16.88 -46.75
N LEU A 8 -50.66 17.10 -46.98
CA LEU A 8 -49.57 16.16 -46.81
C LEU A 8 -49.36 15.86 -45.31
N LEU A 9 -49.36 14.57 -44.94
CA LEU A 9 -48.98 14.09 -43.61
C LEU A 9 -47.50 14.37 -43.35
N ILE A 10 -47.20 15.17 -42.33
CA ILE A 10 -45.87 15.21 -41.68
C ILE A 10 -46.05 14.63 -40.28
N PHE A 11 -45.52 13.42 -40.11
CA PHE A 11 -45.36 12.71 -38.86
C PHE A 11 -44.32 13.45 -38.00
N ILE A 12 -44.75 14.06 -36.90
CA ILE A 12 -43.84 14.56 -35.86
C ILE A 12 -43.99 13.62 -34.67
N ILE A 13 -43.13 12.61 -34.60
CA ILE A 13 -43.02 11.71 -33.45
C ILE A 13 -42.32 12.51 -32.34
N GLY A 14 -43.11 13.03 -31.40
CA GLY A 14 -42.59 13.59 -30.16
C GLY A 14 -42.05 12.47 -29.28
N CYS A 15 -40.73 12.45 -29.05
CA CYS A 15 -40.14 11.67 -27.97
C CYS A 15 -40.41 12.37 -26.63
N ASN A 16 -41.41 11.90 -25.89
CA ASN A 16 -41.45 12.11 -24.45
C ASN A 16 -40.46 11.12 -23.82
N THR A 17 -39.25 11.57 -23.56
CA THR A 17 -38.41 10.89 -22.58
C THR A 17 -38.82 11.41 -21.21
N THR A 18 -39.66 10.63 -20.53
CA THR A 18 -39.73 10.66 -19.07
C THR A 18 -38.32 10.40 -18.55
N THR A 19 -37.58 11.46 -18.21
CA THR A 19 -36.43 11.31 -17.33
C THR A 19 -36.98 10.87 -15.99
N ASN A 20 -36.95 9.55 -15.77
CA ASN A 20 -37.05 8.99 -14.44
C ASN A 20 -35.97 9.70 -13.62
N ASN A 21 -36.43 10.56 -12.71
CA ASN A 21 -35.68 10.97 -11.54
C ASN A 21 -35.49 9.71 -10.70
N ASN A 22 -34.50 8.90 -11.07
CA ASN A 22 -33.93 7.90 -10.19
C ASN A 22 -32.75 8.58 -9.52
N ASP A 23 -33.03 9.09 -8.32
CA ASP A 23 -32.15 9.00 -7.18
C ASP A 23 -30.67 9.19 -7.51
N VAL A 24 -30.27 10.47 -7.54
CA VAL A 24 -28.94 10.84 -7.08
C VAL A 24 -28.93 10.50 -5.59
N GLU A 25 -28.66 9.23 -5.30
CA GLU A 25 -28.20 8.78 -4.01
C GLU A 25 -26.88 9.53 -3.80
N SER A 26 -26.98 10.67 -3.12
CA SER A 26 -25.82 11.48 -2.77
C SER A 26 -24.95 10.59 -1.90
N ASP A 27 -23.87 10.08 -2.49
CA ASP A 27 -22.74 9.52 -1.78
C ASP A 27 -22.19 10.63 -0.88
N GLN A 28 -22.80 10.77 0.30
CA GLN A 28 -22.25 11.47 1.45
C GLN A 28 -21.14 10.56 1.97
N SER A 29 -20.09 10.37 1.15
CA SER A 29 -18.83 9.86 1.66
C SER A 29 -18.34 10.91 2.64
N GLU A 30 -18.62 10.69 3.93
CA GLU A 30 -18.09 11.50 5.02
C GLU A 30 -16.61 11.66 4.77
N LYS A 31 -16.21 12.89 4.42
CA LYS A 31 -14.83 13.18 4.10
C LYS A 31 -14.01 12.81 5.32
N ILE A 32 -13.07 11.87 5.15
CA ILE A 32 -12.18 11.44 6.23
C ILE A 32 -11.30 12.64 6.60
N VAL A 33 -11.62 13.28 7.73
CA VAL A 33 -10.88 14.43 8.25
C VAL A 33 -10.28 14.05 9.59
N ILE A 34 -8.97 13.82 9.57
CA ILE A 34 -8.18 13.74 10.80
C ILE A 34 -8.11 15.15 11.37
N ASP A 35 -8.53 15.35 12.61
CA ASP A 35 -8.37 16.61 13.32
C ASP A 35 -6.88 16.85 13.61
N ALA A 36 -6.22 17.59 12.73
CA ALA A 36 -4.78 17.85 12.85
C ALA A 36 -4.40 18.69 14.08
N ALA A 37 -5.35 19.41 14.68
CA ALA A 37 -5.12 20.20 15.89
C ALA A 37 -5.22 19.35 17.18
N ASN A 38 -5.94 18.22 17.13
CA ASN A 38 -6.08 17.33 18.27
C ASN A 38 -4.90 16.35 18.37
N ILE A 39 -3.92 16.68 19.22
CA ILE A 39 -2.75 15.85 19.48
C ILE A 39 -2.71 15.42 20.94
N VAL A 40 -2.57 14.12 21.20
CA VAL A 40 -2.46 13.57 22.57
C VAL A 40 -1.27 12.62 22.71
N HIS A 41 -0.83 12.38 23.95
CA HIS A 41 0.07 11.26 24.21
C HIS A 41 -0.65 9.95 23.94
N LYS A 42 0.00 9.03 23.20
CA LYS A 42 -0.60 7.75 22.83
C LYS A 42 -0.97 6.88 24.02
N ASP A 43 -0.26 7.02 25.14
CA ASP A 43 -0.54 6.28 26.38
C ASP A 43 -1.80 6.82 27.10
N SER A 44 -2.33 7.98 26.68
CA SER A 44 -3.64 8.49 27.12
C SER A 44 -4.82 7.86 26.35
N LEU A 45 -4.55 7.07 25.32
CA LEU A 45 -5.57 6.37 24.55
C LEU A 45 -5.80 4.96 25.06
N VAL A 46 -7.04 4.49 25.00
CA VAL A 46 -7.43 3.11 25.37
C VAL A 46 -7.87 2.36 24.12
N LEU A 47 -7.27 1.19 23.86
CA LEU A 47 -7.68 0.30 22.77
C LEU A 47 -8.76 -0.68 23.26
N ASN A 48 -9.93 -0.68 22.62
CA ASN A 48 -10.85 -1.80 22.70
C ASN A 48 -10.38 -2.90 21.74
N GLY A 49 -9.79 -3.97 22.30
CA GLY A 49 -9.24 -5.08 21.51
C GLY A 49 -10.26 -5.88 20.71
N ASN A 50 -11.54 -5.87 21.12
CA ASN A 50 -12.60 -6.60 20.42
C ASN A 50 -13.02 -5.91 19.13
N GLU A 51 -12.98 -4.57 19.10
CA GLU A 51 -13.41 -3.76 17.96
C GLU A 51 -12.25 -3.18 17.15
N GLY A 52 -11.04 -3.16 17.73
CA GLY A 52 -9.87 -2.50 17.14
C GLY A 52 -9.97 -0.97 17.15
N ASN A 53 -10.80 -0.41 18.02
CA ASN A 53 -11.06 1.03 18.14
C ASN A 53 -10.29 1.65 19.31
N TRP A 54 -9.74 2.84 19.09
CA TRP A 54 -9.04 3.66 20.08
C TRP A 54 -9.95 4.74 20.63
N TYR A 55 -9.90 4.94 21.94
CA TYR A 55 -10.73 5.89 22.66
C TYR A 55 -9.88 6.89 23.43
N TYR A 56 -10.37 8.13 23.51
CA TYR A 56 -9.88 9.16 24.41
C TYR A 56 -11.05 9.69 25.22
N LYS A 57 -10.96 9.67 26.55
CA LYS A 57 -12.05 10.09 27.46
C LYS A 57 -13.40 9.43 27.10
N ASN A 58 -13.38 8.11 26.89
CA ASN A 58 -14.54 7.27 26.53
C ASN A 58 -15.24 7.62 25.20
N LYS A 59 -14.59 8.35 24.30
CA LYS A 59 -15.08 8.63 22.94
C LYS A 59 -14.10 8.10 21.90
N LEU A 60 -14.62 7.68 20.73
CA LEU A 60 -13.78 7.29 19.59
C LEU A 60 -12.81 8.42 19.26
N TYR A 61 -11.53 8.08 19.16
CA TYR A 61 -10.49 9.08 18.99
C TYR A 61 -10.38 9.53 17.52
N ASN A 62 -10.29 10.84 17.32
CA ASN A 62 -9.97 11.48 16.05
C ASN A 62 -8.85 12.50 16.30
N GLY A 63 -7.72 12.36 15.60
CA GLY A 63 -6.55 13.21 15.75
C GLY A 63 -5.23 12.45 15.63
N PHE A 64 -4.14 13.05 16.12
CA PHE A 64 -2.82 12.42 16.16
C PHE A 64 -2.40 12.01 17.57
N ALA A 65 -1.96 10.76 17.73
CA ALA A 65 -1.30 10.34 18.95
C ALA A 65 0.22 10.33 18.78
N VAL A 66 0.95 10.78 19.81
CA VAL A 66 2.42 10.85 19.81
C VAL A 66 3.05 10.06 20.96
N LYS A 67 4.27 9.57 20.75
CA LYS A 67 5.15 9.06 21.81
C LYS A 67 6.50 9.78 21.72
N TYR A 68 7.18 9.88 22.85
CA TYR A 68 8.51 10.48 22.96
C TYR A 68 9.51 9.46 23.52
N TYR A 69 10.79 9.69 23.27
CA TYR A 69 11.89 9.02 23.96
C TYR A 69 12.12 9.67 25.34
N SER A 70 13.02 9.11 26.15
CA SER A 70 13.40 9.66 27.45
C SER A 70 14.12 11.00 27.37
N ASN A 71 14.68 11.34 26.20
CA ASN A 71 15.30 12.63 25.90
C ASN A 71 14.32 13.64 25.27
N ASP A 72 13.01 13.38 25.38
CA ASP A 72 11.92 14.18 24.81
C ASP A 72 11.90 14.29 23.28
N SER A 73 12.74 13.55 22.55
CA SER A 73 12.67 13.52 21.09
C SER A 73 11.44 12.72 20.62
N LEU A 74 10.81 13.16 19.53
CA LEU A 74 9.61 12.52 18.98
C LEU A 74 9.96 11.09 18.54
N LYS A 75 9.26 10.10 19.08
CA LYS A 75 9.46 8.68 18.78
C LYS A 75 8.48 8.16 17.75
N GLU A 76 7.22 8.57 17.85
CA GLU A 76 6.13 8.02 17.07
C GLU A 76 5.03 9.06 16.88
N LYS A 77 4.39 9.07 15.71
CA LYS A 77 3.19 9.84 15.40
C LYS A 77 2.23 8.97 14.60
N THR A 78 1.02 8.79 15.10
CA THR A 78 -0.02 7.95 14.49
C THR A 78 -1.28 8.79 14.27
N GLY A 79 -1.82 8.82 13.05
CA GLY A 79 -3.13 9.40 12.77
C GLY A 79 -4.28 8.43 13.08
N PHE A 80 -5.39 8.98 13.59
CA PHE A 80 -6.61 8.25 13.88
C PHE A 80 -7.85 9.00 13.38
N PHE A 81 -8.83 8.24 12.89
CA PHE A 81 -10.15 8.72 12.54
C PHE A 81 -11.19 7.71 13.03
N ASN A 82 -12.19 8.18 13.78
CA ASN A 82 -13.23 7.33 14.40
C ASN A 82 -12.66 6.10 15.13
N GLY A 83 -11.60 6.31 15.90
CA GLY A 83 -10.91 5.30 16.70
C GLY A 83 -10.02 4.34 15.89
N LYS A 84 -9.95 4.44 14.57
CA LYS A 84 -9.11 3.56 13.75
C LYS A 84 -7.89 4.30 13.24
N LYS A 85 -6.76 3.62 13.10
CA LYS A 85 -5.58 4.19 12.46
C LYS A 85 -5.94 4.63 11.05
N GLN A 86 -5.60 5.87 10.72
CA GLN A 86 -5.94 6.51 9.46
C GLN A 86 -4.83 7.48 9.07
N GLY A 87 -4.53 7.52 7.78
CA GLY A 87 -3.50 8.39 7.23
C GLY A 87 -2.11 7.99 7.72
N VAL A 88 -1.29 9.01 7.99
CA VAL A 88 0.15 8.83 8.18
C VAL A 88 0.51 8.18 9.52
N TYR A 89 1.46 7.26 9.47
CA TYR A 89 2.15 6.68 10.62
C TYR A 89 3.65 6.83 10.45
N LYS A 90 4.30 7.47 11.42
CA LYS A 90 5.74 7.74 11.42
C LYS A 90 6.39 7.31 12.73
N VAL A 91 7.60 6.80 12.62
CA VAL A 91 8.49 6.48 13.74
C VAL A 91 9.84 7.11 13.45
N TRP A 92 10.49 7.63 14.47
CA TRP A 92 11.84 8.19 14.39
C TRP A 92 12.79 7.46 15.34
N PHE A 93 14.07 7.45 15.00
CA PHE A 93 15.15 7.10 15.92
C PHE A 93 15.35 8.22 16.95
N GLU A 94 16.03 7.90 18.05
CA GLU A 94 16.28 8.86 19.14
C GLU A 94 17.12 10.08 18.70
N ASN A 95 17.92 9.92 17.64
CA ASN A 95 18.68 11.00 16.97
C ASN A 95 17.83 11.85 16.00
N GLY A 96 16.52 11.63 15.93
CA GLY A 96 15.59 12.37 15.06
C GLY A 96 15.54 11.90 13.60
N VAL A 97 16.34 10.92 13.19
CA VAL A 97 16.24 10.34 11.84
C VAL A 97 14.94 9.57 11.70
N LEU A 98 14.22 9.77 10.60
CA LEU A 98 13.00 9.02 10.31
C LEU A 98 13.32 7.53 10.20
N LYS A 99 12.67 6.69 10.98
CA LYS A 99 12.88 5.24 11.03
C LYS A 99 11.90 4.48 10.15
N LEU A 100 10.65 4.94 10.12
CA LEU A 100 9.55 4.29 9.42
C LEU A 100 8.50 5.33 9.04
N GLU A 101 7.95 5.21 7.83
CA GLU A 101 6.80 5.95 7.34
C GLU A 101 5.90 5.02 6.54
N THR A 102 4.61 5.04 6.86
CA THR A 102 3.58 4.31 6.12
C THR A 102 2.21 4.95 6.31
N HIS A 103 1.19 4.40 5.65
CA HIS A 103 -0.17 4.89 5.69
C HIS A 103 -1.13 3.79 6.13
N TYR A 104 -2.17 4.20 6.84
CA TYR A 104 -3.28 3.34 7.23
C TYR A 104 -4.58 3.86 6.63
N ASN A 105 -5.45 2.95 6.24
CA ASN A 105 -6.85 3.19 5.99
C ASN A 105 -7.66 2.26 6.90
N GLN A 106 -8.34 2.81 7.90
CA GLN A 106 -9.19 2.05 8.81
C GLN A 106 -8.48 0.83 9.44
N ASN A 107 -7.32 1.04 10.07
CA ASN A 107 -6.42 0.00 10.62
C ASN A 107 -5.69 -0.89 9.60
N VAL A 108 -6.01 -0.78 8.30
CA VAL A 108 -5.37 -1.57 7.24
C VAL A 108 -4.20 -0.79 6.64
N LEU A 109 -3.05 -1.43 6.51
CA LEU A 109 -1.86 -0.79 5.92
C LEU A 109 -2.03 -0.64 4.40
N VAL A 110 -1.73 0.55 3.89
CA VAL A 110 -1.93 0.92 2.48
C VAL A 110 -0.76 1.77 1.98
N ASP A 111 -0.67 1.88 0.65
CA ASP A 111 0.28 2.71 -0.07
C ASP A 111 1.74 2.35 0.27
N SER A 112 2.61 3.35 0.35
CA SER A 112 4.03 3.14 0.58
C SER A 112 4.33 2.75 2.04
N TYR A 113 5.30 1.85 2.18
CA TYR A 113 5.97 1.52 3.43
C TYR A 113 7.46 1.73 3.21
N LYS A 114 8.05 2.66 3.95
CA LYS A 114 9.48 2.97 3.88
C LYS A 114 10.09 2.90 5.26
N ALA A 115 11.24 2.27 5.38
CA ALA A 115 12.04 2.29 6.60
C ALA A 115 13.47 2.69 6.26
N TRP A 116 14.15 3.31 7.22
CA TRP A 116 15.52 3.80 7.05
C TRP A 116 16.42 3.25 8.15
N TRP A 117 17.70 3.17 7.83
CA TRP A 117 18.79 2.95 8.76
C TRP A 117 19.00 4.19 9.64
N MET A 118 19.67 4.02 10.78
CA MET A 118 19.93 5.11 11.73
C MET A 118 20.82 6.22 11.14
N ASN A 119 21.58 5.92 10.08
CA ASN A 119 22.37 6.89 9.30
C ASN A 119 21.56 7.62 8.21
N GLY A 120 20.25 7.40 8.13
CA GLY A 120 19.35 8.06 7.17
C GLY A 120 19.27 7.41 5.80
N VAL A 121 20.03 6.33 5.54
CA VAL A 121 19.94 5.57 4.29
C VAL A 121 18.65 4.75 4.27
N LEU A 122 17.96 4.72 3.13
CA LEU A 122 16.75 3.91 2.96
C LEU A 122 17.09 2.43 3.17
N ALA A 123 16.36 1.74 4.06
CA ALA A 123 16.61 0.35 4.43
C ALA A 123 15.62 -0.60 3.76
N LEU A 124 14.37 -0.17 3.58
CA LEU A 124 13.28 -0.96 3.00
C LEU A 124 12.29 -0.04 2.30
N GLU A 125 11.79 -0.46 1.15
CA GLU A 125 10.69 0.16 0.43
C GLU A 125 9.77 -0.95 -0.10
N SER A 126 8.47 -0.79 0.13
CA SER A 126 7.44 -1.67 -0.42
C SER A 126 6.13 -0.91 -0.56
N THR A 127 5.20 -1.49 -1.31
CA THR A 127 3.84 -0.97 -1.46
C THR A 127 2.86 -1.98 -0.91
N TYR A 128 1.79 -1.49 -0.32
CA TYR A 128 0.70 -2.29 0.23
C TYR A 128 -0.64 -1.90 -0.40
N LYS A 129 -1.47 -2.91 -0.62
CA LYS A 129 -2.88 -2.76 -0.99
C LYS A 129 -3.68 -3.69 -0.11
N ASN A 130 -4.64 -3.13 0.63
CA ASN A 130 -5.51 -3.88 1.54
C ASN A 130 -4.72 -4.74 2.56
N GLY A 131 -3.62 -4.22 3.08
CA GLY A 131 -2.78 -4.94 4.06
C GLY A 131 -1.82 -5.96 3.45
N GLU A 132 -1.87 -6.20 2.15
CA GLU A 132 -0.98 -7.13 1.45
C GLU A 132 0.07 -6.41 0.63
N LYS A 133 1.30 -6.93 0.61
CA LYS A 133 2.38 -6.38 -0.22
C LYS A 133 2.09 -6.56 -1.71
N GLN A 134 2.43 -5.55 -2.49
CA GLN A 134 2.25 -5.50 -3.93
C GLN A 134 3.49 -4.95 -4.62
N GLY A 135 3.78 -5.47 -5.81
CA GLY A 135 4.84 -4.98 -6.67
C GLY A 135 6.23 -5.30 -6.15
N VAL A 136 7.16 -4.38 -6.37
CA VAL A 136 8.58 -4.58 -6.02
C VAL A 136 8.85 -4.12 -4.60
N GLU A 137 9.35 -5.02 -3.76
CA GLU A 137 9.98 -4.68 -2.50
C GLU A 137 11.50 -4.60 -2.69
N ARG A 138 12.13 -3.56 -2.14
CA ARG A 138 13.58 -3.40 -2.11
C ARG A 138 14.10 -3.23 -0.70
N GLN A 139 15.27 -3.80 -0.44
CA GLN A 139 16.02 -3.63 0.79
C GLN A 139 17.46 -3.23 0.45
N TRP A 140 18.07 -2.41 1.30
CA TRP A 140 19.43 -1.92 1.11
C TRP A 140 20.28 -2.15 2.35
N PHE A 141 21.58 -2.28 2.15
CA PHE A 141 22.57 -2.23 3.22
C PHE A 141 22.73 -0.80 3.77
N PRO A 142 23.36 -0.62 4.95
CA PRO A 142 23.59 0.70 5.53
C PRO A 142 24.43 1.65 4.65
N ASP A 143 25.24 1.11 3.73
CA ASP A 143 26.01 1.91 2.75
C ASP A 143 25.18 2.35 1.52
N GLY A 144 23.91 1.95 1.43
CA GLY A 144 23.01 2.28 0.35
C GLY A 144 23.06 1.30 -0.84
N SER A 145 23.90 0.28 -0.79
CA SER A 145 23.90 -0.77 -1.81
C SER A 145 22.68 -1.68 -1.68
N LEU A 146 22.10 -2.11 -2.80
CA LEU A 146 20.90 -2.95 -2.82
C LEU A 146 21.22 -4.34 -2.26
N SER A 147 20.50 -4.77 -1.21
CA SER A 147 20.69 -6.07 -0.57
C SER A 147 19.67 -7.11 -1.03
N LYS A 148 18.45 -6.67 -1.37
CA LYS A 148 17.36 -7.57 -1.79
C LYS A 148 16.37 -6.84 -2.69
N GLU A 149 15.85 -7.55 -3.66
CA GLU A 149 14.72 -7.14 -4.48
C GLU A 149 13.77 -8.32 -4.64
N ARG A 150 12.47 -8.09 -4.36
CA ARG A 150 11.44 -9.11 -4.46
C ARG A 150 10.24 -8.61 -5.23
N ASN A 151 9.74 -9.43 -6.16
CA ASN A 151 8.47 -9.17 -6.83
C ASN A 151 7.34 -9.91 -6.11
N LEU A 152 6.32 -9.17 -5.68
CA LEU A 152 5.23 -9.65 -4.83
C LEU A 152 3.86 -9.34 -5.46
N LEU A 153 2.93 -10.27 -5.32
CA LEU A 153 1.52 -10.11 -5.66
C LEU A 153 0.68 -10.70 -4.52
N ASN A 154 -0.18 -9.88 -3.91
CA ASN A 154 -1.02 -10.28 -2.77
C ASN A 154 -0.20 -10.96 -1.65
N GLY A 155 0.93 -10.34 -1.31
CA GLY A 155 1.85 -10.83 -0.28
C GLY A 155 2.69 -12.06 -0.64
N LYS A 156 2.50 -12.65 -1.82
CA LYS A 156 3.24 -13.84 -2.29
C LYS A 156 4.26 -13.49 -3.35
N GLU A 157 5.37 -14.22 -3.39
CA GLU A 157 6.38 -14.03 -4.44
C GLU A 157 5.81 -14.38 -5.81
N ASN A 158 5.97 -13.46 -6.76
CA ASN A 158 5.52 -13.60 -8.13
C ASN A 158 6.44 -12.80 -9.06
N GLY A 159 7.25 -13.50 -9.84
CA GLY A 159 8.33 -12.95 -10.65
C GLY A 159 9.70 -13.15 -10.02
N LEU A 160 10.68 -12.36 -10.48
CA LEU A 160 12.09 -12.52 -10.13
C LEU A 160 12.41 -12.10 -8.69
N GLN A 161 13.24 -12.88 -8.00
CA GLN A 161 13.72 -12.61 -6.65
C GLN A 161 15.25 -12.58 -6.67
N ARG A 162 15.84 -11.51 -6.12
CA ARG A 162 17.29 -11.29 -6.11
C ARG A 162 17.77 -10.86 -4.74
N ALA A 163 18.96 -11.35 -4.35
CA ALA A 163 19.66 -10.84 -3.19
C ALA A 163 21.17 -10.81 -3.43
N TRP A 164 21.81 -9.78 -2.88
CA TRP A 164 23.23 -9.49 -3.03
C TRP A 164 23.92 -9.49 -1.67
N LEU A 165 25.15 -9.99 -1.64
CA LEU A 165 26.07 -9.77 -0.53
C LEU A 165 26.54 -8.31 -0.58
N GLN A 166 27.09 -7.80 0.52
CA GLN A 166 27.54 -6.41 0.60
C GLN A 166 28.67 -6.08 -0.40
N ASN A 167 29.45 -7.07 -0.82
CA ASN A 167 30.44 -6.92 -1.89
C ASN A 167 29.83 -6.89 -3.31
N GLY A 168 28.50 -6.83 -3.44
CA GLY A 168 27.77 -6.80 -4.71
C GLY A 168 27.56 -8.17 -5.37
N LYS A 169 28.07 -9.27 -4.81
CA LYS A 169 27.87 -10.61 -5.39
C LYS A 169 26.45 -11.10 -5.16
N ILE A 170 25.76 -11.47 -6.24
CA ILE A 170 24.45 -12.14 -6.16
C ILE A 170 24.60 -13.50 -5.46
N TYR A 171 23.75 -13.77 -4.48
CA TYR A 171 23.68 -15.06 -3.79
C TYR A 171 22.26 -15.68 -3.79
N VAL A 172 21.25 -14.94 -4.23
CA VAL A 172 19.91 -15.46 -4.51
C VAL A 172 19.48 -14.96 -5.88
N ASN A 173 19.05 -15.89 -6.75
CA ASN A 173 18.47 -15.56 -8.04
C ASN A 173 17.52 -16.67 -8.49
N TYR A 174 16.22 -16.46 -8.32
CA TYR A 174 15.19 -17.37 -8.79
C TYR A 174 13.93 -16.61 -9.18
N GLU A 175 13.09 -17.23 -10.00
CA GLU A 175 11.76 -16.74 -10.36
C GLU A 175 10.68 -17.56 -9.65
N ALA A 176 9.73 -16.87 -9.02
CA ALA A 176 8.53 -17.49 -8.45
C ALA A 176 7.37 -17.37 -9.45
N LYS A 177 6.78 -18.47 -9.86
CA LYS A 177 5.62 -18.49 -10.78
C LYS A 177 4.65 -19.57 -10.35
N ASN A 178 3.38 -19.18 -10.14
CA ASN A 178 2.30 -20.09 -9.72
C ASN A 178 2.65 -20.91 -8.46
N GLY A 179 3.33 -20.29 -7.48
CA GLY A 179 3.76 -20.95 -6.25
C GLY A 179 4.95 -21.89 -6.38
N ARG A 180 5.58 -21.99 -7.56
CA ARG A 180 6.80 -22.76 -7.80
C ARG A 180 7.98 -21.83 -8.01
N THR A 181 9.17 -22.28 -7.61
CA THR A 181 10.43 -21.54 -7.78
C THR A 181 11.28 -22.17 -8.88
N PHE A 182 11.80 -21.34 -9.77
CA PHE A 182 12.64 -21.72 -10.89
C PHE A 182 13.99 -20.99 -10.79
N GLY A 183 15.10 -21.71 -10.86
CA GLY A 183 16.44 -21.14 -10.68
C GLY A 183 17.10 -21.59 -9.39
N MET A 184 18.21 -20.94 -9.05
CA MET A 184 19.12 -21.43 -8.02
C MET A 184 19.13 -20.53 -6.78
N SER A 185 18.78 -21.11 -5.64
CA SER A 185 19.04 -20.51 -4.33
C SER A 185 20.47 -20.82 -3.92
N ARG A 186 21.30 -19.81 -3.65
CA ARG A 186 22.69 -19.96 -3.14
C ARG A 186 23.64 -20.78 -4.02
N ALA A 187 23.47 -20.80 -5.34
CA ALA A 187 24.50 -21.40 -6.20
C ALA A 187 25.70 -20.45 -6.32
N THR A 188 26.86 -20.87 -5.84
CA THR A 188 28.12 -20.45 -6.46
C THR A 188 28.01 -20.87 -7.92
N LEU A 189 27.79 -19.92 -8.83
CA LEU A 189 27.77 -20.19 -10.27
C LEU A 189 29.16 -20.74 -10.67
N CYS A 190 29.33 -22.06 -10.68
CA CYS A 190 30.52 -22.72 -11.22
C CYS A 190 30.47 -22.78 -12.75
N TYR A 191 29.36 -22.39 -13.38
CA TYR A 191 29.17 -22.44 -14.83
C TYR A 191 28.30 -21.26 -15.28
N GLN A 192 28.70 -20.65 -16.39
CA GLN A 192 27.97 -19.56 -17.05
C GLN A 192 27.18 -20.17 -18.21
N LEU A 193 25.86 -19.99 -18.26
CA LEU A 193 25.06 -20.43 -19.41
C LEU A 193 25.38 -19.51 -20.60
N LYS A 194 26.09 -20.03 -21.59
CA LYS A 194 26.22 -19.39 -22.90
C LYS A 194 24.98 -19.79 -23.72
N ASN A 195 24.11 -18.81 -23.99
CA ASN A 195 22.97 -18.87 -24.93
C ASN A 195 21.59 -19.35 -24.42
N GLU A 196 21.29 -19.25 -23.12
CA GLU A 196 19.91 -19.23 -22.56
C GLU A 196 18.85 -20.20 -23.16
N LYS A 197 19.22 -21.39 -23.63
CA LYS A 197 18.24 -22.39 -24.07
C LYS A 197 17.99 -23.40 -22.95
N VAL A 198 16.79 -23.33 -22.38
CA VAL A 198 16.24 -24.36 -21.49
C VAL A 198 15.62 -25.44 -22.38
N GLU A 199 16.24 -26.62 -22.41
CA GLU A 199 15.63 -27.81 -23.02
C GLU A 199 14.88 -28.60 -21.95
N GLU A 200 13.56 -28.74 -22.13
CA GLU A 200 12.73 -29.60 -21.31
C GLU A 200 12.98 -31.06 -21.71
N ASN A 201 13.48 -31.86 -20.76
CA ASN A 201 13.60 -33.30 -20.96
C ASN A 201 12.20 -33.91 -21.14
N LYS A 202 11.85 -34.28 -22.37
CA LYS A 202 10.75 -35.21 -22.64
C LYS A 202 11.16 -36.57 -22.07
N THR A 203 10.52 -36.97 -20.99
CA THR A 203 10.56 -38.35 -20.49
C THR A 203 10.08 -39.30 -21.59
N LYS A 204 10.84 -40.40 -21.72
CA LYS A 204 10.74 -41.48 -22.73
C LYS A 204 9.31 -41.92 -23.07
#